data_AF-A0A0J6C1E9-F1
#
_entry.id   AF-A0A0J6C1E9-F1
#
_cell.length_a   1.000
_cell.length_b   1.000
_cell.length_c   1.000
_cell.angle_alpha   90.00
_cell.angle_beta   90.00
_cell.angle_gamma   90.00
#
_symmetry.space_group_name_H-M   'P 1'
#
loop_
_entity.id
_entity.type
_entity.pdbx_description
1 polymer ?
#
loop_
_entity_poly.entity_id
_entity_poly.type
_entity_poly.pdbx_seq_one_letter_code
_entity_poly.pdbx_strand_id
1 'polypeptide(L)'
;MKYAKEVIDLLAAYPGRRFKMKQIINYVDPRADARQRAVLRTGVWRVLVALEESGQIGSNREEAAARVHVEYWWSVITTVPGGSCQEPSQYVRALAS
;
A
#
# COMPACT_ATOMS: atom_id res chain seq x y z
N MET A 1 -11.71 3.10 7.04
CA MET A 1 -10.80 2.25 7.84
C MET A 1 -10.04 3.12 8.83
N LYS A 2 -9.92 2.75 10.12
CA LYS A 2 -9.43 3.65 11.19
C LYS A 2 -7.97 4.09 11.07
N TYR A 3 -7.07 3.20 10.61
CA TYR A 3 -5.61 3.41 10.64
C TYR A 3 -5.03 3.79 9.27
N ALA A 4 -5.87 4.20 8.33
CA ALA A 4 -5.43 4.41 6.94
C ALA A 4 -4.42 5.56 6.86
N LYS A 5 -4.69 6.66 7.56
CA LYS A 5 -3.84 7.85 7.55
C LYS A 5 -2.44 7.53 8.04
N GLU A 6 -2.31 6.91 9.20
CA GLU A 6 -1.01 6.63 9.84
C GLU A 6 -0.18 5.65 9.01
N VAL A 7 -0.82 4.66 8.39
CA VAL A 7 -0.14 3.70 7.51
C VAL A 7 0.36 4.39 6.24
N ILE A 8 -0.46 5.25 5.62
CA ILE A 8 -0.06 6.01 4.43
C ILE A 8 1.07 6.97 4.79
N ASP A 9 0.94 7.74 5.87
CA ASP A 9 1.96 8.69 6.33
C ASP A 9 3.30 7.99 6.57
N LEU A 10 3.30 6.79 7.17
CA LEU A 10 4.52 6.01 7.38
C LEU A 10 5.14 5.52 6.06
N LEU A 11 4.36 4.85 5.23
CA LEU A 11 4.89 4.18 4.04
C LEU A 11 5.27 5.19 2.96
N ALA A 12 4.42 6.19 2.71
CA ALA A 12 4.63 7.21 1.69
C ALA A 12 5.77 8.18 2.04
N ALA A 13 6.06 8.41 3.33
CA ALA A 13 7.23 9.19 3.75
C ALA A 13 8.56 8.51 3.42
N TYR A 14 8.55 7.17 3.21
CA TYR A 14 9.75 6.40 2.87
C TYR A 14 9.50 5.47 1.66
N PRO A 15 9.35 6.01 0.44
CA PRO A 15 9.12 5.20 -0.76
C PRO A 15 10.23 4.16 -0.99
N GLY A 16 9.85 2.94 -1.36
CA GLY A 16 10.77 1.82 -1.60
C GLY A 16 11.36 1.17 -0.34
N ARG A 17 11.21 1.78 0.85
CA ARG A 17 11.65 1.17 2.10
C ARG A 17 10.69 0.06 2.52
N ARG A 18 11.26 -1.09 2.90
CA ARG A 18 10.50 -2.26 3.37
C ARG A 18 10.21 -2.17 4.88
N PHE A 19 8.96 -2.44 5.23
CA PHE A 19 8.47 -2.47 6.60
C PHE A 19 7.78 -3.80 6.90
N LYS A 20 8.08 -4.34 8.09
CA LYS A 20 7.37 -5.50 8.65
C LYS A 20 6.10 -5.06 9.37
N MET A 21 5.09 -5.94 9.41
CA MET A 21 3.83 -5.69 10.12
C MET A 21 4.03 -5.18 11.57
N LYS A 22 5.00 -5.75 12.31
CA LYS A 22 5.31 -5.31 13.69
C LYS A 22 5.79 -3.86 13.74
N GLN A 23 6.57 -3.41 12.77
CA GLN A 23 7.07 -2.03 12.72
C GLN A 23 5.93 -1.06 12.45
N ILE A 24 5.02 -1.41 11.53
CA ILE A 24 3.84 -0.60 11.21
C ILE A 24 2.94 -0.47 12.44
N ILE A 25 2.63 -1.59 13.13
CA ILE A 25 1.82 -1.56 14.35
C ILE A 25 2.49 -0.71 15.44
N ASN A 26 3.81 -0.83 15.63
CA ASN A 26 4.54 -0.04 16.61
C ASN A 26 4.55 1.47 16.28
N TYR A 27 4.49 1.84 15.00
CA TYR A 27 4.35 3.23 14.59
C TYR A 27 2.95 3.77 14.85
N VAL A 28 1.91 3.00 14.50
CA VAL A 28 0.51 3.40 14.69
C VAL A 28 0.18 3.56 16.16
N ASP A 29 0.60 2.63 17.01
CA ASP A 29 0.44 2.72 18.46
C ASP A 29 1.58 1.98 19.18
N PRO A 30 2.59 2.71 19.68
CA PRO A 30 3.73 2.10 20.37
C PRO A 30 3.37 1.53 21.75
N ARG A 31 2.26 1.98 22.36
CA ARG A 31 1.86 1.61 23.73
C ARG A 31 0.76 0.56 23.78
N ALA A 32 0.32 0.07 22.63
CA ALA A 32 -0.73 -0.94 22.53
C ALA A 32 -0.39 -2.22 23.31
N ASP A 33 -1.34 -2.64 24.14
CA ASP A 33 -1.32 -3.92 24.85
C ASP A 33 -1.50 -5.11 23.87
N ALA A 34 -1.40 -6.35 24.39
CA ALA A 34 -1.48 -7.55 23.55
C ALA A 34 -2.85 -7.70 22.82
N ARG A 35 -3.95 -7.31 23.46
CA ARG A 35 -5.30 -7.41 22.90
C ARG A 35 -5.53 -6.33 21.83
N GLN A 36 -5.13 -5.11 22.13
CA GLN A 36 -5.14 -3.96 21.22
C GLN A 36 -4.28 -4.24 20.00
N ARG A 37 -3.12 -4.90 20.16
CA ARG A 37 -2.26 -5.30 19.04
C ARG A 37 -2.94 -6.25 18.07
N ALA A 38 -3.76 -7.19 18.54
CA ALA A 38 -4.52 -8.07 17.66
C ALA A 38 -5.54 -7.29 16.82
N VAL A 39 -6.25 -6.34 17.45
CA VAL A 39 -7.20 -5.44 16.77
C VAL A 39 -6.49 -4.52 15.77
N LEU A 40 -5.37 -3.91 16.18
CA LEU A 40 -4.52 -3.07 15.34
C LEU A 40 -4.02 -3.86 14.13
N ARG A 41 -3.52 -5.07 14.35
CA ARG A 41 -3.04 -5.94 13.27
C ARG A 41 -4.12 -6.17 12.21
N THR A 42 -5.34 -6.51 12.62
CA THR A 42 -6.45 -6.71 11.68
C THR A 42 -6.81 -5.42 10.95
N GLY A 43 -6.86 -4.29 11.66
CA GLY A 43 -7.16 -3.00 11.07
C GLY A 43 -6.11 -2.53 10.05
N VAL A 44 -4.83 -2.63 10.42
CA VAL A 44 -3.68 -2.31 9.56
C VAL A 44 -3.64 -3.25 8.36
N TRP A 45 -3.87 -4.56 8.57
CA TRP A 45 -3.92 -5.53 7.47
C TRP A 45 -4.97 -5.18 6.42
N ARG A 46 -6.18 -4.78 6.83
CA ARG A 46 -7.23 -4.33 5.90
C ARG A 46 -6.79 -3.14 5.05
N VAL A 47 -6.07 -2.19 5.66
CA VAL A 47 -5.53 -1.02 4.95
C VAL A 47 -4.48 -1.47 3.93
N LEU A 48 -3.52 -2.31 4.35
CA LEU A 48 -2.46 -2.79 3.47
C LEU A 48 -3.03 -3.57 2.28
N VAL A 49 -4.01 -4.43 2.50
CA VAL A 49 -4.68 -5.16 1.41
C VAL A 49 -5.36 -4.20 0.43
N ALA A 50 -6.11 -3.21 0.91
CA ALA A 50 -6.75 -2.24 0.01
C ALA A 50 -5.72 -1.38 -0.76
N LEU A 51 -4.61 -1.02 -0.13
CA LEU A 51 -3.53 -0.28 -0.79
C LEU A 51 -2.82 -1.14 -1.85
N GLU A 52 -2.61 -2.43 -1.56
CA GLU A 52 -2.03 -3.41 -2.47
C GLU A 52 -2.96 -3.66 -3.68
N GLU A 53 -4.26 -3.85 -3.43
CA GLU A 53 -5.30 -3.96 -4.48
C GLU A 53 -5.36 -2.71 -5.38
N SER A 54 -5.09 -1.52 -4.81
CA SER A 54 -5.02 -0.28 -5.56
C SER A 54 -3.67 -0.03 -6.26
N GLY A 55 -2.68 -0.89 -6.07
CA GLY A 55 -1.35 -0.79 -6.66
C GLY A 55 -0.43 0.27 -6.03
N GLN A 56 -0.82 0.89 -4.91
CA GLN A 56 -0.03 1.94 -4.24
C GLN A 56 1.18 1.37 -3.49
N ILE A 57 1.06 0.14 -2.98
CA ILE A 57 2.12 -0.53 -2.23
C ILE A 57 2.40 -1.90 -2.84
N GLY A 58 3.62 -2.38 -2.67
CA GLY A 58 3.99 -3.77 -2.95
C GLY A 58 4.10 -4.60 -1.68
N SER A 59 3.96 -5.92 -1.82
CA SER A 59 4.28 -6.88 -0.76
C SER A 59 4.99 -8.12 -1.32
N ASN A 60 5.74 -8.82 -0.47
CA ASN A 60 6.35 -10.11 -0.81
C ASN A 60 5.49 -11.31 -0.34
N ARG A 61 4.20 -11.10 -0.09
CA ARG A 61 3.33 -12.09 0.57
C ARG A 61 3.23 -13.39 -0.23
N GLU A 62 3.20 -13.31 -1.55
CA GLU A 62 3.07 -14.47 -2.44
C GLU A 62 4.35 -15.33 -2.46
N GLU A 63 5.51 -14.70 -2.31
CA GLU A 63 6.82 -15.37 -2.32
C GLU A 63 7.21 -15.93 -0.95
N ALA A 64 6.67 -15.37 0.12
CA ALA A 64 7.00 -15.76 1.48
C ALA A 64 6.44 -17.16 1.82
N ALA A 65 7.28 -18.19 1.63
CA ALA A 65 6.98 -19.59 1.97
C ALA A 65 6.39 -19.79 3.38
N ALA A 66 6.77 -18.91 4.31
CA ALA A 66 6.07 -18.73 5.57
C ALA A 66 5.50 -17.30 5.64
N ARG A 67 4.20 -17.17 5.97
CA ARG A 67 3.46 -15.90 6.22
C ARG A 67 4.05 -15.04 7.37
N VAL A 68 5.21 -15.41 7.89
CA VAL A 68 5.94 -14.79 9.00
C VAL A 68 6.86 -13.66 8.50
N HIS A 69 7.40 -13.77 7.28
CA HIS A 69 8.38 -12.81 6.74
C HIS A 69 7.77 -11.84 5.71
N VAL A 70 6.51 -11.45 5.91
CA VAL A 70 5.83 -10.53 5.01
C VAL A 70 6.30 -9.09 5.25
N GLU A 71 6.76 -8.45 4.17
CA GLU A 71 7.22 -7.07 4.12
C GLU A 71 6.36 -6.27 3.14
N TYR A 72 6.17 -5.00 3.45
CA TYR A 72 5.36 -4.04 2.69
C TYR A 72 6.20 -2.81 2.40
N TRP A 73 6.04 -2.21 1.22
CA TRP A 73 6.72 -0.97 0.86
C TRP A 73 5.84 -0.11 -0.02
N TRP A 74 5.97 1.21 0.10
CA TRP A 74 5.33 2.12 -0.83
C TRP A 74 6.01 2.03 -2.19
N SER A 75 5.23 1.87 -3.24
CA SER A 75 5.77 1.76 -4.60
C SER A 75 6.40 3.09 -4.97
N VAL A 76 7.67 3.05 -5.38
CA VAL A 76 8.28 4.22 -6.02
C VAL A 76 7.59 4.35 -7.36
N ILE A 77 6.99 5.50 -7.64
CA ILE A 77 6.57 5.84 -8.99
C ILE A 77 7.86 6.06 -9.76
N THR A 78 8.50 4.97 -10.21
CA THR A 78 9.51 5.08 -11.24
C THR A 78 8.71 5.46 -12.47
N THR A 79 8.58 6.77 -12.70
CA THR A 79 8.35 7.27 -14.04
C THR A 79 9.55 6.78 -14.83
N VAL A 80 9.47 5.58 -15.41
CA VAL A 80 10.29 5.25 -16.56
C VAL A 80 10.03 6.39 -17.54
N PRO A 81 11.02 7.22 -17.90
CA PRO A 81 10.83 8.32 -18.83
C PRO A 81 10.71 7.76 -20.26
N GLY A 82 9.70 6.93 -20.49
CA GLY A 82 9.50 6.15 -21.71
C GLY A 82 8.24 5.29 -21.77
N GLY A 83 7.42 5.26 -20.71
CA GLY A 83 6.08 4.66 -20.79
C GLY A 83 5.09 5.70 -21.31
N SER A 84 4.68 5.57 -22.57
CA SER A 84 3.70 6.44 -23.22
C SER A 84 2.50 6.68 -22.32
N CYS A 85 2.26 7.95 -21.99
CA CYS A 85 0.95 8.40 -21.55
C CYS A 85 -0.03 7.95 -22.63
N GLN A 86 -0.91 6.98 -22.34
CA GLN A 86 -1.98 6.67 -23.27
C GLN A 86 -2.80 7.94 -23.42
N GLU A 87 -2.76 8.48 -24.64
CA GLU A 87 -3.53 9.62 -25.06
C GLU A 87 -5.00 9.34 -24.70
N PRO A 88 -5.70 10.23 -23.97
CA PRO A 88 -7.13 10.05 -23.77
C PRO A 88 -7.78 10.08 -25.14
N SER A 89 -8.29 8.91 -25.55
CA SER A 89 -8.99 8.65 -26.81
C SER A 89 -9.78 9.88 -27.26
N GLN A 90 -9.26 10.52 -28.32
CA GLN A 90 -9.85 11.71 -28.92
C GLN A 90 -11.28 11.41 -29.34
N TYR A 91 -12.21 12.23 -28.85
CA TYR A 91 -13.51 12.54 -29.43
C TYR A 91 -13.89 11.76 -30.70
N VAL A 92 -14.60 10.65 -30.53
CA VAL A 92 -15.53 10.16 -31.57
C VAL A 92 -16.76 11.06 -31.52
N ARG A 93 -16.65 12.29 -32.06
CA ARG A 93 -17.84 13.00 -32.54
C ARG A 93 -18.13 12.45 -33.93
N ALA A 94 -18.95 11.42 -33.96
CA ALA A 94 -19.61 10.97 -35.17
C ALA A 94 -20.37 12.16 -35.78
N LEU A 95 -20.05 12.48 -37.04
CA LEU A 95 -20.83 13.37 -37.87
C LEU A 95 -22.20 12.72 -38.10
N ALA A 96 -23.24 13.29 -37.50
CA ALA A 96 -24.61 13.07 -37.93
C ALA A 96 -24.98 14.14 -38.96
N SER A 97 -25.69 13.66 -39.98
CA SER A 97 -25.91 14.18 -41.33
C SER A 97 -26.64 15.52 -41.44
#